data_AF-A0A699T3Q6-F1
#
_entry.id   AF-A0A699T3Q6-F1
#
_cell.length_a   1.000
_cell.length_b   1.000
_cell.length_c   1.000
_cell.angle_alpha   90.00
_cell.angle_beta   90.00
_cell.angle_gamma   90.00
#
_symmetry.space_group_name_H-M   'P 1'
#
loop_
_entity.id
_entity.type
_entity.pdbx_description
1 polymer ?
#
loop_
_entity_poly.entity_id
_entity_poly.type
_entity_poly.pdbx_seq_one_letter_code
_entity_poly.pdbx_strand_id
1 'polypeptide(L)' 'MIDQGVTVALAARDARRSTNDDDSHNSGICFRRTERAARECTYTDFLKCQSLPFKGTKG' A
#
# COMPACT_ATOMS: atom_id res chain seq x y z
N MET A 1 -1.64 -34.32 24.46
CA MET A 1 -2.68 -34.27 23.40
C MET A 1 -3.05 -32.82 23.03
N ILE A 2 -2.08 -31.89 23.01
CA ILE A 2 -2.34 -30.48 22.62
C ILE A 2 -1.59 -30.12 21.33
N ASP A 3 -0.63 -30.93 20.91
CA ASP A 3 0.22 -30.66 19.75
C ASP A 3 -0.54 -30.78 18.42
N GLN A 4 -1.48 -31.72 18.33
CA GLN A 4 -2.21 -31.99 17.08
C GLN A 4 -3.15 -30.84 16.69
N GLY A 5 -3.76 -30.17 17.66
CA GLY A 5 -4.63 -29.00 17.41
C GLY A 5 -3.84 -27.78 16.94
N VAL A 6 -2.63 -27.57 17.49
CA VAL A 6 -1.76 -26.46 17.11
C VAL A 6 -1.22 -26.66 15.70
N THR A 7 -0.81 -27.89 15.35
CA THR A 7 -0.33 -28.20 13.99
C THR A 7 -1.42 -27.99 12.93
N VAL A 8 -2.66 -28.40 13.21
CA VAL A 8 -3.80 -28.20 12.29
C VAL A 8 -4.12 -26.72 12.12
N ALA A 9 -4.13 -25.94 13.20
CA ALA A 9 -4.39 -24.50 13.15
C ALA A 9 -3.28 -23.74 12.40
N LEU A 10 -2.01 -24.14 12.57
CA LEU A 10 -0.88 -23.55 11.87
C LEU A 10 -0.95 -23.84 10.36
N ALA A 11 -1.19 -25.10 9.98
CA ALA A 11 -1.31 -25.51 8.58
C ALA A 11 -2.47 -24.78 7.85
N ALA A 12 -3.61 -24.61 8.53
CA ALA A 12 -4.74 -23.85 7.98
C ALA A 12 -4.42 -22.36 7.77
N ARG A 13 -3.62 -21.74 8.66
CA ARG A 13 -3.18 -20.36 8.53
C ARG A 13 -2.23 -20.18 7.35
N ASP A 14 -1.25 -21.07 7.21
CA ASP A 14 -0.23 -20.98 6.16
C ASP A 14 -0.82 -21.25 4.77
N ALA A 15 -1.77 -22.19 4.66
CA ALA A 15 -2.54 -22.39 3.42
C ALA A 15 -3.36 -21.16 3.01
N ARG A 16 -3.92 -20.42 3.99
CA ARG A 16 -4.68 -19.18 3.75
C ARG A 16 -3.78 -17.98 3.39
N ARG A 17 -2.52 -17.98 3.80
CA ARG A 17 -1.53 -16.96 3.43
C ARG A 17 -1.00 -17.21 2.01
N SER A 18 -0.68 -18.47 1.71
CA SER A 18 -0.22 -18.91 0.38
C SER A 18 -1.19 -18.59 -0.76
N THR A 19 -2.50 -18.46 -0.49
CA THR A 19 -3.51 -18.09 -1.51
C THR A 19 -3.60 -16.59 -1.79
N ASN A 20 -2.96 -15.74 -0.97
CA ASN A 20 -2.96 -14.28 -1.13
C ASN A 20 -1.58 -13.73 -1.57
N ASP A 21 -0.58 -14.60 -1.77
CA ASP A 21 0.82 -14.23 -2.07
C ASP A 21 1.13 -14.11 -3.57
N ASP A 22 0.11 -14.04 -4.42
CA ASP A 22 0.29 -13.59 -5.81
C ASP A 22 -0.79 -12.57 -6.19
N ASP A 23 -1.01 -11.60 -5.30
CA ASP A 23 -1.44 -10.27 -5.74
C ASP A 23 -0.21 -9.54 -6.32
N SER A 24 0.41 -10.20 -7.31
CA SER A 24 1.32 -9.60 -8.26
C SER A 24 0.54 -8.46 -8.87
N HIS A 25 0.71 -7.29 -8.26
CA HIS A 25 0.28 -6.03 -8.80
C HIS A 25 1.06 -5.87 -10.10
N ASN A 26 0.53 -6.46 -11.17
CA ASN A 26 0.76 -5.99 -12.52
C ASN A 26 0.12 -4.60 -12.56
N SER A 27 0.84 -3.63 -11.99
CA SER A 27 0.67 -2.22 -12.25
C SER A 27 1.04 -2.03 -13.72
N GLY A 28 0.14 -2.51 -14.58
CA GLY A 28 0.18 -2.36 -16.00
C GLY A 28 0.37 -0.87 -16.24
N ILE A 29 1.43 -0.57 -16.98
CA ILE A 29 1.88 0.78 -17.26
C ILE A 29 2.57 1.39 -16.04
N CYS A 30 3.80 0.93 -15.83
CA CYS A 30 4.89 1.78 -15.36
C CYS A 30 5.05 2.96 -16.34
N PHE A 31 4.09 3.89 -16.34
CA PHE A 31 4.41 5.28 -16.58
C PHE A 31 5.33 5.60 -15.42
N ARG A 32 6.64 5.34 -15.62
CA ARG A 32 7.70 5.53 -14.62
C ARG A 32 7.31 6.81 -13.93
N ARG A 33 6.92 6.74 -12.66
CA ARG A 33 6.84 7.94 -11.85
C ARG A 33 8.24 8.49 -11.97
N THR A 34 8.41 9.48 -12.85
CA THR A 34 9.64 10.26 -12.87
C THR A 34 9.69 10.77 -11.46
N GLU A 35 10.61 10.21 -10.68
CA GLU A 35 10.87 10.65 -9.33
C GLU A 35 11.05 12.15 -9.45
N ARG A 36 10.03 12.90 -9.05
CA ARG A 36 10.11 14.35 -9.07
C ARG A 36 11.17 14.63 -8.03
N ALA A 37 12.34 15.08 -8.50
CA ALA A 37 13.40 15.55 -7.62
C ALA A 37 12.78 16.38 -6.51
N ALA A 38 13.09 16.05 -5.25
CA ALA A 38 12.64 16.82 -4.10
C ALA A 38 13.13 18.25 -4.30
N ARG A 39 12.22 19.15 -4.68
CA ARG A 39 12.52 20.57 -4.82
C ARG A 39 12.40 21.17 -3.43
N GLU A 40 13.39 21.95 -3.01
CA GLU A 40 13.27 22.77 -1.81
C GLU A 40 12.09 23.74 -2.01
N CYS A 41 10.99 23.49 -1.32
CA CYS A 41 9.81 24.34 -1.36
C CYS A 41 10.03 25.47 -0.35
N THR A 42 10.18 26.70 -0.81
CA THR A 42 10.22 27.84 0.11
C THR A 42 8.82 28.16 0.63
N TYR A 43 8.73 28.92 1.72
CA TYR A 43 7.44 29.37 2.26
C TYR A 43 6.60 30.11 1.20
N THR A 44 7.25 30.88 0.33
CA THR A 44 6.59 31.59 -0.78
C THR A 44 6.07 30.64 -1.86
N ASP A 45 6.77 29.54 -2.12
CA ASP A 45 6.34 28.53 -3.10
C ASP A 45 5.11 27.79 -2.60
N PHE A 46 5.02 27.55 -1.29
CA PHE A 46 3.83 26.97 -0.66
C PHE A 46 2.59 27.87 -0.80
N LEU A 47 2.74 29.19 -0.60
CA LEU A 47 1.63 30.15 -0.75
C LEU A 47 1.08 30.22 -2.18
N LYS A 48 1.88 29.84 -3.19
CA LYS A 48 1.47 29.82 -4.61
C LYS A 48 0.81 28.51 -5.03
N CYS A 49 0.81 27.48 -4.17
CA CYS A 49 0.26 26.18 -4.50
C CYS A 49 -1.27 26.21 -4.43
N GLN A 50 -1.93 25.73 -5.49
CA GLN A 50 -3.38 25.54 -5.48
C GLN A 50 -3.73 24.38 -4.54
N SER A 51 -4.65 24.61 -3.60
CA SER A 51 -5.14 23.56 -2.71
C SER A 51 -5.76 22.44 -3.56
N LEU A 52 -5.30 21.21 -3.35
CA LEU A 52 -5.92 20.05 -3.97
C LEU A 52 -7.35 19.91 -3.44
N PRO A 53 -8.35 19.66 -4.32
CA PRO A 53 -9.72 19.48 -3.86
C PRO A 53 -9.80 18.20 -3.03
N PHE A 54 -9.84 18.35 -1.71
CA PHE A 54 -10.06 17.24 -0.81
C PHE A 54 -11.54 16.86 -0.82
N LYS A 55 -11.84 15.65 -1.31
CA LYS A 55 -13.16 15.03 -1.11
C LYS A 55 -13.04 14.19 0.15
N GLY A 56 -13.52 14.73 1.28
CA GLY A 56 -13.51 14.02 2.54
C GLY A 56 -14.28 12.70 2.45
N THR A 57 -13.79 11.68 3.15
CA THR A 57 -14.56 10.46 3.39
C THR A 57 -15.58 10.74 4.50
N LYS A 58 -16.86 10.54 4.21
CA LYS A 58 -17.94 10.65 5.20
C LYS A 58 -17.73 9.54 6.25
N GLY A 59 -17.61 9.94 7.52
CA GLY A 59 -17.57 9.02 8.66
C GLY A 59 -18.96 8.56 9.07
#